data_AF-A0AAV8QCG9-F1
#
_entry.id   AF-A0AAV8QCG9-F1
#
_cell.length_a   1.000
_cell.length_b   1.000
_cell.length_c   1.000
_cell.angle_alpha   90.00
_cell.angle_beta   90.00
_cell.angle_gamma   90.00
#
_symmetry.space_group_name_H-M   'P 1'
#
loop_
_entity.id
_entity.type
_entity.pdbx_description
1 polymer ?
#
loop_
_entity_poly.entity_id
_entity_poly.type
_entity_poly.pdbx_seq_one_letter_code
_entity_poly.pdbx_strand_id
1 'polypeptide(L)'
;MLRLGRRGARWLSGRLRFMAEQRATLVNVKVKWVKDRPLDWVVSRERHLRPAIHLVHLISSQPRGRATLRDLALCRRHFALPHANIAAFLRRFPTVFRESADPGGTDDPWFSLSDDALRLRRMEIGTLGDAEQDLVDRLRRLLMLTADRSLPLHAVDHLRWDMGLPSDYQLSFVPRHPDFFELVRRPGDERIWLKLVSWDPGLAVSELRKSASSADGDCLAFPVSFTRGFGLKKKCVAWLREWQTLPYTSPYADASSLDSRTDVSEKRIVGVFHELLHLTIAKKTRRRNVSNLRKPLGLPFKFTKVFERHPGIFYLSQKLATETVVLREAYDGSELLIKHPLQGIREKYLALLIASQQERTKGDLKKEIEVAGHTGSEL
;
A
#
# COMPACT_ATOMS: atom_id res chain seq x y z
N MET A 1 64.29 -8.15 59.41
CA MET A 1 63.22 -8.87 58.67
C MET A 1 62.65 -7.90 57.64
N LEU A 2 63.00 -7.98 56.34
CA LEU A 2 62.33 -8.79 55.30
C LEU A 2 60.82 -8.46 55.25
N ARG A 3 60.16 -7.96 54.19
CA ARG A 3 60.38 -7.96 52.73
C ARG A 3 59.43 -6.94 52.05
N LEU A 4 59.89 -6.43 50.89
CA LEU A 4 59.21 -6.15 49.61
C LEU A 4 57.79 -5.55 49.57
N GLY A 5 57.67 -4.45 48.83
CA GLY A 5 56.41 -3.93 48.32
C GLY A 5 55.82 -4.71 47.15
N ARG A 6 54.57 -4.39 46.80
CA ARG A 6 53.95 -4.67 45.50
C ARG A 6 52.86 -3.66 45.17
N ARG A 7 52.95 -3.13 43.96
CA ARG A 7 51.93 -2.34 43.26
C ARG A 7 50.71 -3.23 43.00
N GLY A 8 49.50 -2.69 43.14
CA GLY A 8 48.25 -3.29 42.66
C GLY A 8 47.27 -2.17 42.33
N ALA A 9 47.32 -1.67 41.09
CA ALA A 9 46.31 -1.94 40.07
C ALA A 9 44.95 -1.28 40.37
N ARG A 10 44.78 -0.06 39.83
CA ARG A 10 43.50 0.59 39.61
C ARG A 10 42.63 -0.31 38.74
N TRP A 11 41.55 -0.84 39.29
CA TRP A 11 40.46 -1.40 38.51
C TRP A 11 39.52 -0.25 38.15
N LEU A 12 39.82 0.43 37.04
CA LEU A 12 38.82 1.19 36.31
C LEU A 12 37.82 0.18 35.77
N SER A 13 36.61 0.15 36.34
CA SER A 13 35.48 -0.57 35.75
C SER A 13 35.11 0.12 34.44
N GLY A 14 35.80 -0.28 33.37
CA GLY A 14 35.48 0.11 32.02
C GLY A 14 34.10 -0.43 31.67
N ARG A 15 33.11 0.47 31.55
CA ARG A 15 31.91 0.24 30.76
C ARG A 15 32.37 -0.32 29.41
N LEU A 16 32.02 -1.57 29.12
CA LEU A 16 32.20 -2.15 27.79
C LEU A 16 31.48 -1.23 26.79
N ARG A 17 32.29 -0.49 26.02
CA ARG A 17 31.85 0.22 24.82
C ARG A 17 31.15 -0.81 23.94
N PHE A 18 29.85 -0.61 23.71
CA PHE A 18 29.16 -1.20 22.57
C PHE A 18 30.03 -0.98 21.34
N MET A 19 30.63 -2.05 20.81
CA MET A 19 31.26 -2.01 19.51
C MET A 19 30.12 -1.80 18.51
N ALA A 20 30.04 -0.60 17.95
CA ALA A 20 29.19 -0.31 16.81
C ALA A 20 29.68 -1.20 15.65
N GLU A 21 29.07 -2.37 15.51
CA GLU A 21 29.30 -3.25 14.36
C GLU A 21 28.64 -2.63 13.12
N GLN A 22 29.25 -1.56 12.62
CA GLN A 22 29.09 -1.16 11.23
C GLN A 22 29.92 -2.13 10.39
N ARG A 23 29.32 -3.30 10.09
CA ARG A 23 29.99 -4.33 9.30
C ARG A 23 30.04 -3.99 7.82
N ALA A 24 29.04 -3.29 7.26
CA ALA A 24 29.10 -2.92 5.84
C ALA A 24 30.07 -1.76 5.62
N THR A 25 31.21 -2.06 5.02
CA THR A 25 32.34 -1.13 4.84
C THR A 25 32.09 -0.02 3.79
N LEU A 26 30.88 0.09 3.24
CA LEU A 26 30.54 1.05 2.18
C LEU A 26 29.31 1.90 2.55
N VAL A 27 29.55 2.92 3.38
CA VAL A 27 28.53 3.75 4.04
C VAL A 27 27.61 4.53 3.07
N ASN A 28 27.95 4.66 1.78
CA ASN A 28 27.17 5.46 0.82
C ASN A 28 27.16 4.87 -0.60
N VAL A 29 26.79 3.59 -0.76
CA VAL A 29 26.54 3.05 -2.10
C VAL A 29 25.21 3.59 -2.62
N LYS A 30 25.29 4.59 -3.51
CA LYS A 30 24.12 5.10 -4.23
C LYS A 30 23.85 4.20 -5.44
N VAL A 31 22.84 3.33 -5.32
CA VAL A 31 22.34 2.58 -6.47
C VAL A 31 21.55 3.54 -7.37
N LYS A 32 21.80 3.49 -8.68
CA LYS A 32 21.07 4.32 -9.65
C LYS A 32 19.62 3.86 -9.69
N TRP A 33 18.68 4.78 -9.50
CA TRP A 33 17.27 4.49 -9.79
C TRP A 33 17.10 4.27 -11.29
N VAL A 34 16.47 3.15 -11.66
CA VAL A 34 16.15 2.83 -13.05
C VAL A 34 14.66 2.61 -13.18
N LYS A 35 14.10 3.22 -14.22
CA LYS A 35 12.68 3.16 -14.53
C LYS A 35 12.26 1.73 -14.85
N ASP A 36 11.15 1.31 -14.27
CA ASP A 36 10.52 0.02 -14.51
C ASP A 36 9.18 0.26 -15.22
N ARG A 37 9.15 0.04 -16.54
CA ARG A 37 7.96 0.33 -17.36
C ARG A 37 6.75 -0.53 -16.97
N PRO A 38 6.90 -1.86 -16.75
CA PRO A 38 5.80 -2.69 -16.25
C PRO A 38 5.22 -2.19 -14.91
N LEU A 39 6.05 -1.91 -13.90
CA LEU A 39 5.54 -1.45 -12.60
C LEU A 39 4.95 -0.04 -12.66
N ASP A 40 5.52 0.84 -13.49
CA ASP A 40 4.91 2.14 -13.79
C ASP A 40 3.52 1.97 -14.44
N TRP A 41 3.36 0.99 -15.31
CA TRP A 41 2.08 0.72 -15.95
C TRP A 41 1.03 0.27 -14.92
N VAL A 42 1.41 -0.62 -13.99
CA VAL A 42 0.56 -1.08 -12.88
C VAL A 42 0.03 0.09 -12.05
N VAL A 43 0.86 1.08 -11.73
CA VAL A 43 0.42 2.27 -10.98
C VAL A 43 -0.45 3.17 -11.85
N SER A 44 -0.07 3.38 -13.11
CA SER A 44 -0.75 4.33 -14.00
C SER A 44 -2.15 3.89 -14.42
N ARG A 45 -2.37 2.59 -14.66
CA ARG A 45 -3.67 2.04 -15.08
C ARG A 45 -4.78 2.23 -14.03
N GLU A 46 -4.42 2.31 -12.76
CA GLU A 46 -5.38 2.47 -11.66
C GLU A 46 -5.84 3.92 -11.42
N ARG A 47 -5.46 4.88 -12.27
CA ARG A 47 -5.79 6.31 -12.14
C ARG A 47 -7.25 6.59 -11.79
N HIS A 48 -8.16 5.87 -12.44
CA HIS A 48 -9.60 6.07 -12.32
C HIS A 48 -10.30 4.99 -11.49
N LEU A 49 -9.57 3.96 -11.05
CA LEU A 49 -10.13 2.80 -10.38
C LEU A 49 -10.76 3.15 -9.03
N ARG A 50 -9.99 3.77 -8.13
CA ARG A 50 -10.47 4.12 -6.79
C ARG A 50 -11.67 5.09 -6.84
N PRO A 51 -11.68 6.17 -7.65
CA PRO A 51 -12.86 7.01 -7.82
C PRO A 51 -14.08 6.27 -8.40
N ALA A 52 -13.87 5.39 -9.38
CA ALA A 52 -14.96 4.65 -10.00
C ALA A 52 -15.63 3.69 -9.02
N ILE A 53 -14.85 2.84 -8.33
CA ILE A 53 -15.38 1.91 -7.32
C ILE A 53 -16.10 2.67 -6.22
N HIS A 54 -15.57 3.82 -5.82
CA HIS A 54 -16.23 4.65 -4.83
C HIS A 54 -17.62 5.14 -5.28
N LEU A 55 -17.75 5.63 -6.52
CA LEU A 55 -19.04 6.03 -7.08
C LEU A 55 -19.99 4.83 -7.23
N VAL A 56 -19.46 3.65 -7.58
CA VAL A 56 -20.22 2.40 -7.59
C VAL A 56 -20.82 2.11 -6.21
N HIS A 57 -20.02 2.22 -5.15
CA HIS A 57 -20.50 2.01 -3.77
C HIS A 57 -21.61 3.00 -3.41
N LEU A 58 -21.43 4.29 -3.70
CA LEU A 58 -22.42 5.32 -3.43
C LEU A 58 -23.75 5.07 -4.15
N ILE A 59 -23.72 4.82 -5.47
CA ILE A 59 -24.94 4.58 -6.25
C ILE A 59 -25.62 3.29 -5.80
N SER A 60 -24.84 2.23 -5.50
CA SER A 60 -25.38 0.95 -5.01
C SER A 60 -26.04 1.04 -3.64
N SER A 61 -25.68 2.05 -2.83
CA SER A 61 -26.25 2.25 -1.50
C SER A 61 -27.57 3.03 -1.53
N GLN A 62 -27.95 3.59 -2.69
CA GLN A 62 -29.21 4.32 -2.82
C GLN A 62 -30.41 3.35 -2.90
N PRO A 63 -31.54 3.64 -2.23
CA PRO A 63 -32.71 2.75 -2.21
C PRO A 63 -33.26 2.40 -3.60
N ARG A 64 -33.12 3.32 -4.57
CA ARG A 64 -33.60 3.13 -5.95
C ARG A 64 -32.52 2.60 -6.90
N GLY A 65 -31.29 2.34 -6.43
CA GLY A 65 -30.16 1.97 -7.28
C GLY A 65 -29.76 3.02 -8.32
N ARG A 66 -30.19 4.28 -8.12
CA ARG A 66 -29.92 5.44 -8.96
C ARG A 66 -29.62 6.64 -8.07
N ALA A 67 -28.78 7.55 -8.55
CA ALA A 67 -28.41 8.77 -7.84
C ALA A 67 -28.43 9.98 -8.79
N THR A 68 -28.86 11.13 -8.29
CA THR A 68 -28.70 12.42 -8.98
C THR A 68 -27.30 12.98 -8.76
N LEU A 69 -26.91 13.99 -9.55
CA LEU A 69 -25.65 14.71 -9.31
C LEU A 69 -25.61 15.39 -7.94
N ARG A 70 -26.76 15.82 -7.40
CA ARG A 70 -26.85 16.44 -6.08
C ARG A 70 -26.50 15.43 -4.97
N ASP A 71 -27.05 14.22 -5.07
CA ASP A 71 -26.78 13.14 -4.11
C ASP A 71 -25.28 12.80 -4.09
N LEU A 72 -24.67 12.69 -5.27
CA LEU A 72 -23.24 12.40 -5.41
C LEU A 72 -22.35 13.57 -4.97
N ALA A 73 -22.82 14.82 -5.14
CA ALA A 73 -22.10 16.01 -4.72
C ALA A 73 -22.07 16.19 -3.19
N LEU A 74 -23.14 15.82 -2.48
CA LEU A 74 -23.18 15.84 -1.02
C LEU A 74 -22.14 14.88 -0.42
N CYS A 75 -21.89 13.74 -1.08
CA CYS A 75 -20.87 12.77 -0.67
C CYS A 75 -19.44 13.17 -1.04
N ARG A 76 -19.24 14.24 -1.83
CA ARG A 76 -17.91 14.68 -2.33
C ARG A 76 -16.93 15.03 -1.21
N ARG A 77 -17.42 15.51 -0.06
CA ARG A 77 -16.56 15.91 1.08
C ARG A 77 -15.86 14.73 1.74
N HIS A 78 -16.48 13.55 1.70
CA HIS A 78 -15.93 12.35 2.34
C HIS A 78 -14.91 11.61 1.46
N PHE A 79 -14.88 11.90 0.15
CA PHE A 79 -14.10 11.12 -0.79
C PHE A 79 -13.45 12.03 -1.83
N ALA A 80 -12.12 12.07 -1.82
CA ALA A 80 -11.28 12.91 -2.68
C ALA A 80 -11.41 12.52 -4.17
N LEU A 81 -12.57 12.83 -4.77
CA LEU A 81 -12.84 12.65 -6.19
C LEU A 81 -11.92 13.60 -6.97
N PRO A 82 -11.11 13.08 -7.90
CA PRO A 82 -10.09 13.86 -8.61
C PRO A 82 -10.67 14.78 -9.69
N HIS A 83 -11.98 14.77 -9.94
CA HIS A 83 -12.60 15.61 -10.95
C HIS A 83 -13.50 16.65 -10.30
N ALA A 84 -13.29 17.90 -10.70
CA ALA A 84 -14.17 19.01 -10.32
C ALA A 84 -15.62 18.79 -10.79
N ASN A 85 -15.81 17.94 -11.81
CA ASN A 85 -17.09 17.60 -12.40
C ASN A 85 -17.34 16.07 -12.37
N ILE A 86 -18.22 15.63 -11.46
CA ILE A 86 -18.63 14.22 -11.30
C ILE A 86 -19.37 13.73 -12.57
N ALA A 87 -20.22 14.56 -13.17
CA ALA A 87 -20.96 14.21 -14.37
C ALA A 87 -20.03 13.87 -15.54
N ALA A 88 -18.99 14.69 -15.75
CA ALA A 88 -17.97 14.43 -16.77
C ALA A 88 -17.21 13.13 -16.52
N PHE A 89 -16.99 12.74 -15.25
CA PHE A 89 -16.39 11.45 -14.92
C PHE A 89 -17.34 10.29 -15.24
N LEU A 90 -18.61 10.38 -14.84
CA LEU A 90 -19.59 9.32 -15.06
C LEU A 90 -19.81 9.08 -16.57
N ARG A 91 -20.02 10.15 -17.34
CA ARG A 91 -20.14 10.10 -18.81
C ARG A 91 -18.89 9.57 -19.50
N ARG A 92 -17.74 9.63 -18.82
CA ARG A 92 -16.49 9.09 -19.37
C ARG A 92 -16.42 7.56 -19.31
N PHE A 93 -17.22 6.92 -18.47
CA PHE A 93 -17.22 5.47 -18.30
C PHE A 93 -18.61 4.85 -18.48
N PRO A 94 -19.20 4.87 -19.70
CA PRO A 94 -20.55 4.37 -19.96
C PRO A 94 -20.73 2.86 -19.71
N THR A 95 -19.65 2.06 -19.80
CA THR A 95 -19.71 0.62 -19.47
C THR A 95 -19.90 0.36 -17.98
N VAL A 96 -19.67 1.36 -17.12
CA VAL A 96 -19.86 1.27 -15.66
C VAL A 96 -21.09 2.07 -15.22
N PHE A 97 -21.28 3.28 -15.75
CA PHE A 97 -22.33 4.21 -15.36
C PHE A 97 -23.26 4.50 -16.53
N ARG A 98 -24.57 4.35 -16.32
CA ARG A 98 -25.61 4.67 -17.30
C ARG A 98 -26.32 5.96 -16.90
N GLU A 99 -26.38 6.91 -17.83
CA GLU A 99 -27.17 8.14 -17.68
C GLU A 99 -28.59 7.89 -18.16
N SER A 100 -29.58 8.35 -17.39
CA SER A 100 -31.00 8.28 -17.73
C SER A 100 -31.66 9.64 -17.48
N ALA A 101 -32.56 10.04 -18.37
CA ALA A 101 -33.42 11.20 -18.16
C ALA A 101 -34.39 10.94 -16.99
N ASP A 102 -34.77 12.02 -16.29
CA ASP A 102 -35.73 11.95 -15.20
C ASP A 102 -37.12 11.54 -15.71
N PRO A 103 -37.79 10.53 -15.11
CA PRO A 103 -39.18 10.22 -15.43
C PRO A 103 -40.17 11.34 -15.06
N GLY A 104 -39.77 12.26 -14.17
CA GLY A 104 -40.64 13.30 -13.57
C GLY A 104 -40.48 14.72 -14.13
N GLY A 105 -39.66 14.94 -15.16
CA GLY A 105 -39.48 16.25 -15.80
C GLY A 105 -38.54 17.22 -15.08
N THR A 106 -37.78 16.77 -14.09
CA THR A 106 -36.70 17.56 -13.48
C THR A 106 -35.45 17.48 -14.37
N ASP A 107 -34.84 18.62 -14.73
CA ASP A 107 -33.66 18.71 -15.63
C ASP A 107 -32.36 18.06 -15.10
N ASP A 108 -32.38 17.41 -13.92
CA ASP A 108 -31.19 16.81 -13.31
C ASP A 108 -30.99 15.36 -13.81
N PRO A 109 -29.85 15.04 -14.46
CA PRO A 109 -29.60 13.70 -14.99
C PRO A 109 -29.41 12.69 -13.85
N TRP A 110 -30.06 11.53 -14.00
CA TRP A 110 -29.91 10.39 -13.10
C TRP A 110 -28.82 9.45 -13.60
N PHE A 111 -28.03 8.93 -12.67
CA PHE A 111 -27.00 7.94 -12.94
C PHE A 111 -27.31 6.62 -12.23
N SER A 112 -27.19 5.54 -12.98
CA SER A 112 -27.35 4.17 -12.51
C SER A 112 -26.13 3.34 -12.87
N LEU A 113 -26.02 2.15 -12.28
CA LEU A 113 -24.95 1.22 -12.59
C LEU A 113 -25.35 0.35 -13.79
N SER A 114 -24.37 0.00 -14.62
CA SER A 114 -24.56 -1.04 -15.64
C SER A 114 -24.76 -2.41 -14.98
N ASP A 115 -25.34 -3.36 -15.73
CA ASP A 115 -25.55 -4.73 -15.23
C ASP A 115 -24.23 -5.41 -14.87
N ASP A 116 -23.17 -5.12 -15.64
CA ASP A 116 -21.81 -5.57 -15.35
C ASP A 116 -21.26 -4.97 -14.05
N ALA A 117 -21.45 -3.66 -13.83
CA ALA A 117 -21.01 -3.00 -12.60
C ALA A 117 -21.78 -3.50 -11.37
N LEU A 118 -23.10 -3.78 -11.51
CA LEU A 118 -23.93 -4.38 -10.45
C LEU A 118 -23.50 -5.83 -10.15
N ARG A 119 -23.19 -6.63 -11.18
CA ARG A 119 -22.64 -7.97 -10.99
C ARG A 119 -21.32 -7.93 -10.23
N LEU A 120 -20.40 -7.05 -10.63
CA LEU A 120 -19.13 -6.87 -9.92
C LEU A 120 -19.33 -6.39 -8.48
N ARG A 121 -20.30 -5.51 -8.21
CA ARG A 121 -20.60 -5.04 -6.86
C ARG A 121 -21.09 -6.18 -5.97
N ARG A 122 -21.97 -7.05 -6.48
CA ARG A 122 -22.41 -8.25 -5.74
C ARG A 122 -21.27 -9.21 -5.46
N MET A 123 -20.41 -9.45 -6.45
CA MET A 123 -19.20 -10.26 -6.26
C MET A 123 -18.28 -9.66 -5.20
N GLU A 124 -18.08 -8.34 -5.20
CA GLU A 124 -17.27 -7.63 -4.21
C GLU A 124 -17.77 -7.83 -2.79
N ILE A 125 -19.08 -7.70 -2.57
CA ILE A 125 -19.69 -7.90 -1.25
C ILE A 125 -19.50 -9.35 -0.78
N GLY A 126 -19.75 -10.33 -1.65
CA GLY A 126 -19.52 -11.75 -1.32
C GLY A 126 -18.07 -12.02 -0.97
N THR A 127 -17.12 -11.56 -1.79
CA THR A 127 -15.68 -11.73 -1.54
C THR A 127 -15.20 -11.02 -0.28
N LEU A 128 -15.79 -9.88 0.10
CA LEU A 128 -15.49 -9.23 1.37
C LEU A 128 -15.92 -10.07 2.58
N GLY A 129 -17.05 -10.78 2.47
CA GLY A 129 -17.49 -11.74 3.48
C GLY A 129 -16.54 -12.94 3.56
N ASP A 130 -16.23 -13.56 2.42
CA ASP A 130 -15.35 -14.74 2.35
C ASP A 130 -13.92 -14.43 2.85
N ALA A 131 -13.41 -13.23 2.55
CA ALA A 131 -12.07 -12.80 2.94
C ALA A 131 -12.03 -12.10 4.31
N GLU A 132 -13.13 -12.05 5.06
CA GLU A 132 -13.23 -11.25 6.28
C GLU A 132 -12.12 -11.59 7.29
N GLN A 133 -11.88 -12.89 7.53
CA GLN A 133 -10.85 -13.30 8.48
C GLN A 133 -9.43 -12.94 8.01
N ASP A 134 -9.13 -13.03 6.71
CA ASP A 134 -7.83 -12.57 6.19
C ASP A 134 -7.65 -11.06 6.41
N LEU A 135 -8.72 -10.26 6.26
CA LEU A 135 -8.69 -8.81 6.53
C LEU A 135 -8.50 -8.51 8.03
N VAL A 136 -9.10 -9.31 8.91
CA VAL A 136 -8.92 -9.20 10.37
C VAL A 136 -7.46 -9.47 10.72
N ASP A 137 -6.89 -10.57 10.23
CA ASP A 137 -5.49 -10.92 10.50
C ASP A 137 -4.51 -9.89 9.92
N ARG A 138 -4.79 -9.34 8.73
CA ARG A 138 -4.00 -8.24 8.17
C ARG A 138 -4.05 -7.00 9.05
N LEU A 139 -5.21 -6.62 9.57
CA LEU A 139 -5.36 -5.47 10.44
C LEU A 139 -4.69 -5.72 11.80
N ARG A 140 -4.81 -6.92 12.37
CA ARG A 140 -4.09 -7.34 13.58
C ARG A 140 -2.58 -7.21 13.37
N ARG A 141 -2.04 -7.78 12.30
CA ARG A 141 -0.61 -7.67 11.93
C ARG A 141 -0.16 -6.22 11.75
N LEU A 142 -0.97 -5.37 11.10
CA LEU A 142 -0.65 -3.94 10.96
C LEU A 142 -0.52 -3.26 12.33
N LEU A 143 -1.43 -3.54 13.26
CA LEU A 143 -1.34 -3.01 14.62
C LEU A 143 -0.14 -3.60 15.37
N MET A 144 0.15 -4.89 15.21
CA MET A 144 1.32 -5.55 15.81
C MET A 144 2.66 -4.98 15.34
N LEU A 145 2.73 -4.37 14.15
CA LEU A 145 3.91 -3.64 13.66
C LEU A 145 4.17 -2.32 14.37
N THR A 146 3.16 -1.77 15.05
CA THR A 146 3.29 -0.49 15.75
C THR A 146 3.81 -0.65 17.17
N ALA A 147 4.59 0.33 17.64
CA ALA A 147 5.20 0.31 18.96
C ALA A 147 4.17 0.16 20.08
N ASP A 148 3.05 0.91 20.00
CA ASP A 148 1.98 0.91 21.01
C ASP A 148 0.83 -0.05 20.66
N ARG A 149 1.01 -0.92 19.66
CA ARG A 149 -0.03 -1.83 19.14
C ARG A 149 -1.35 -1.13 18.82
N SER A 150 -1.25 0.11 18.36
CA SER A 150 -2.40 0.97 18.10
C SER A 150 -2.09 2.03 17.05
N LEU A 151 -3.12 2.43 16.30
CA LEU A 151 -3.05 3.43 15.27
C LEU A 151 -4.22 4.41 15.38
N PRO A 152 -4.00 5.71 15.14
CA PRO A 152 -5.11 6.65 15.09
C PRO A 152 -5.95 6.37 13.83
N LEU A 153 -7.28 6.53 13.91
CA LEU A 153 -8.18 6.13 12.81
C LEU A 153 -7.83 6.79 11.47
N HIS A 154 -7.43 8.07 11.47
CA HIS A 154 -7.01 8.76 10.24
C HIS A 154 -5.82 8.08 9.53
N ALA A 155 -4.91 7.42 10.29
CA ALA A 155 -3.80 6.68 9.70
C ALA A 155 -4.29 5.35 9.08
N VAL A 156 -5.25 4.69 9.73
CA VAL A 156 -5.95 3.52 9.19
C VAL A 156 -6.71 3.91 7.91
N ASP A 157 -7.40 5.04 7.90
CA ASP A 157 -8.13 5.58 6.74
C ASP A 157 -7.24 5.80 5.51
N HIS A 158 -5.99 6.24 5.73
CA HIS A 158 -5.01 6.39 4.66
C HIS A 158 -4.61 5.05 4.02
N LEU A 159 -4.60 3.96 4.79
CA LEU A 159 -4.31 2.60 4.34
C LEU A 159 -5.56 1.79 3.98
N ARG A 160 -6.76 2.26 4.32
CA ARG A 160 -8.03 1.52 4.18
C ARG A 160 -8.20 0.88 2.81
N TRP A 161 -7.95 1.65 1.75
CA TRP A 161 -7.98 1.16 0.38
C TRP A 161 -6.91 0.10 0.10
N ASP A 162 -5.67 0.35 0.53
CA ASP A 162 -4.55 -0.55 0.28
C ASP A 162 -4.70 -1.87 1.04
N MET A 163 -5.35 -1.85 2.21
CA MET A 163 -5.64 -3.01 3.07
C MET A 163 -6.93 -3.75 2.70
N GLY A 164 -7.77 -3.18 1.82
CA GLY A 164 -9.05 -3.80 1.42
C GLY A 164 -10.18 -3.64 2.44
N LEU A 165 -10.05 -2.74 3.41
CA LEU A 165 -11.06 -2.52 4.44
C LEU A 165 -12.33 -1.84 3.90
N PRO A 166 -13.52 -2.22 4.39
CA PRO A 166 -14.79 -1.56 4.07
C PRO A 166 -14.77 -0.04 4.33
N SER A 167 -15.62 0.73 3.66
CA SER A 167 -15.69 2.20 3.86
C SER A 167 -16.17 2.61 5.24
N ASP A 168 -17.00 1.79 5.83
CA ASP A 168 -17.68 1.93 7.11
C ASP A 168 -17.06 0.98 8.15
N TYR A 169 -15.82 0.53 7.96
CA TYR A 169 -15.16 -0.47 8.81
C TYR A 169 -15.22 -0.13 10.31
N GLN A 170 -15.27 1.15 10.68
CA GLN A 170 -15.40 1.59 12.07
C GLN A 170 -16.73 1.18 12.71
N LEU A 171 -17.80 1.11 11.91
CA LEU A 171 -19.16 0.79 12.35
C LEU A 171 -19.53 -0.67 12.05
N SER A 172 -19.08 -1.21 10.92
CA SER A 172 -19.46 -2.55 10.48
C SER A 172 -18.40 -3.61 10.73
N PHE A 173 -17.10 -3.28 10.67
CA PHE A 173 -16.03 -4.27 10.77
C PHE A 173 -15.48 -4.39 12.19
N VAL A 174 -15.02 -3.28 12.79
CA VAL A 174 -14.41 -3.26 14.12
C VAL A 174 -15.35 -3.81 15.21
N PRO A 175 -16.63 -3.42 15.29
CA PRO A 175 -17.52 -3.91 16.34
C PRO A 175 -17.88 -5.40 16.25
N ARG A 176 -17.69 -6.03 15.09
CA ARG A 176 -17.88 -7.48 14.92
C ARG A 176 -16.72 -8.31 15.47
N HIS A 177 -15.60 -7.67 15.79
CA HIS A 177 -14.36 -8.30 16.25
C HIS A 177 -13.84 -7.67 17.56
N PRO A 178 -14.67 -7.63 18.64
CA PRO A 178 -14.29 -6.99 19.89
C PRO A 178 -13.13 -7.68 20.61
N ASP A 179 -12.93 -8.98 20.37
CA ASP A 179 -11.83 -9.76 20.93
C ASP A 179 -10.45 -9.32 20.41
N PHE A 180 -10.43 -8.63 19.26
CA PHE A 180 -9.21 -8.20 18.59
C PHE A 180 -9.01 -6.69 18.62
N PHE A 181 -10.09 -5.91 18.56
CA PHE A 181 -10.02 -4.47 18.34
C PHE A 181 -10.79 -3.66 19.39
N GLU A 182 -10.15 -2.62 19.88
CA GLU A 182 -10.72 -1.66 20.82
C GLU A 182 -10.57 -0.23 20.29
N LEU A 183 -11.64 0.55 20.33
CA LEU A 183 -11.58 1.98 20.02
C LEU A 183 -11.34 2.77 21.32
N VAL A 184 -10.19 3.43 21.41
CA VAL A 184 -9.75 4.16 22.61
C VAL A 184 -9.49 5.64 22.31
N ARG A 185 -9.75 6.50 23.30
CA ARG A 185 -9.26 7.89 23.31
C ARG A 185 -8.11 7.98 24.29
N ARG A 186 -6.95 8.48 23.84
CA ARG A 186 -5.78 8.62 24.71
C ARG A 186 -5.89 9.94 25.48
N PRO A 187 -5.49 9.98 26.77
CA PRO A 187 -5.43 11.24 27.51
C PRO A 187 -4.55 12.26 26.77
N GLY A 188 -5.08 13.46 26.52
CA GLY A 188 -4.37 14.53 25.80
C GLY A 188 -4.33 14.40 24.27
N ASP A 189 -4.99 13.40 23.69
CA ASP A 189 -5.22 13.30 22.24
C ASP A 189 -6.72 13.19 21.95
N GLU A 190 -7.28 14.17 21.24
CA GLU A 190 -8.69 14.20 20.85
C GLU A 190 -9.04 13.10 19.82
N ARG A 191 -8.03 12.50 19.20
CA ARG A 191 -8.20 11.48 18.16
C ARG A 191 -8.67 10.16 18.76
N ILE A 192 -9.46 9.45 17.96
CA ILE A 192 -9.83 8.06 18.24
C ILE A 192 -8.73 7.15 17.70
N TRP A 193 -8.31 6.19 18.52
CA TRP A 193 -7.29 5.20 18.21
C TRP A 193 -7.93 3.82 18.12
N LEU A 194 -7.49 3.04 17.14
CA LEU A 194 -7.74 1.62 17.05
C LEU A 194 -6.58 0.90 17.72
N LYS A 195 -6.89 0.11 18.76
CA LYS A 195 -5.92 -0.64 19.57
C LYS A 195 -6.15 -2.13 19.40
N LEU A 196 -5.05 -2.88 19.37
CA LEU A 196 -5.07 -4.33 19.41
C LEU A 196 -5.27 -4.81 20.86
N VAL A 197 -6.27 -5.64 21.07
CA VAL A 197 -6.59 -6.23 22.38
C VAL A 197 -5.73 -7.46 22.65
N SER A 198 -5.71 -8.39 21.70
CA SER A 198 -5.04 -9.68 21.82
C SER A 198 -3.87 -9.81 20.85
N TRP A 199 -2.69 -10.13 21.38
CA TRP A 199 -1.49 -10.45 20.58
C TRP A 199 -1.47 -11.93 20.22
N ASP A 200 -1.23 -12.22 18.95
CA ASP A 200 -1.18 -13.58 18.43
C ASP A 200 0.22 -13.91 17.89
N PRO A 201 0.98 -14.79 18.57
CA PRO A 201 2.30 -15.21 18.11
C PRO A 201 2.30 -15.89 16.74
N GLY A 202 1.20 -16.55 16.35
CA GLY A 202 1.08 -17.20 15.05
C GLY A 202 1.04 -16.21 13.88
N LEU A 203 0.51 -15.01 14.14
CA LEU A 203 0.53 -13.89 13.18
C LEU A 203 1.85 -13.13 13.16
N ALA A 204 2.66 -13.23 14.22
CA ALA A 204 3.92 -12.52 14.40
C ALA A 204 5.11 -13.14 13.62
N VAL A 205 4.83 -13.89 12.55
CA VAL A 205 5.83 -14.48 11.66
C VAL A 205 5.93 -13.63 10.40
N SER A 206 7.11 -13.06 10.15
CA SER A 206 7.32 -12.21 8.98
C SER A 206 7.21 -13.00 7.68
N GLU A 207 6.76 -12.33 6.62
CA GLU A 207 6.59 -12.94 5.31
C GLU A 207 7.92 -13.43 4.75
N LEU A 208 9.01 -12.71 5.03
CA LEU A 208 10.35 -13.15 4.68
C LEU A 208 10.69 -14.50 5.33
N ARG A 209 10.39 -14.69 6.62
CA ARG A 209 10.63 -15.95 7.33
C ARG A 209 9.74 -17.07 6.82
N LYS A 210 8.48 -16.79 6.47
CA LYS A 210 7.58 -17.79 5.84
C LYS A 210 8.11 -18.29 4.50
N SER A 211 8.71 -17.40 3.71
CA SER A 211 9.25 -17.75 2.38
C SER A 211 10.59 -18.50 2.44
N ALA A 212 11.30 -18.42 3.57
CA ALA A 212 12.59 -19.07 3.79
C ALA A 212 12.40 -20.43 4.46
N SER A 213 11.86 -21.41 3.72
CA SER A 213 11.42 -22.73 4.23
C SER A 213 12.49 -23.61 4.89
N SER A 214 13.75 -23.17 5.00
CA SER A 214 14.86 -24.01 5.46
C SER A 214 16.13 -23.23 5.87
N ALA A 215 16.02 -21.93 6.15
CA ALA A 215 17.18 -21.15 6.58
C ALA A 215 17.38 -21.29 8.10
N ASP A 216 18.14 -22.31 8.51
CA ASP A 216 18.77 -22.36 9.82
C ASP A 216 19.80 -21.23 9.90
N GLY A 217 19.39 -20.09 10.42
CA GLY A 217 20.27 -18.96 10.67
C GLY A 217 19.52 -17.65 10.91
N ASP A 218 20.11 -16.79 11.74
CA ASP A 218 19.63 -15.43 11.99
C ASP A 218 19.74 -14.51 10.76
N CYS A 219 20.34 -14.97 9.67
CA CYS A 219 20.63 -14.18 8.47
C CYS A 219 19.64 -14.52 7.34
N LEU A 220 18.50 -13.82 7.31
CA LEU A 220 17.54 -13.91 6.20
C LEU A 220 17.88 -12.90 5.09
N ALA A 221 17.81 -13.36 3.84
CA ALA A 221 18.05 -12.54 2.66
C ALA A 221 16.74 -12.19 1.94
N PHE A 222 16.55 -10.92 1.61
CA PHE A 222 15.40 -10.47 0.83
C PHE A 222 15.54 -10.90 -0.63
N PRO A 223 14.44 -11.34 -1.28
CA PRO A 223 14.39 -11.45 -2.72
C PRO A 223 14.71 -10.10 -3.39
N VAL A 224 15.61 -10.11 -4.37
CA VAL A 224 16.04 -8.91 -5.08
C VAL A 224 15.93 -9.14 -6.57
N SER A 225 15.26 -8.22 -7.28
CA SER A 225 15.20 -8.21 -8.74
C SER A 225 15.62 -6.86 -9.29
N PHE A 226 16.38 -6.88 -10.39
CA PHE A 226 16.82 -5.68 -11.09
C PHE A 226 16.35 -5.74 -12.54
N THR A 227 15.79 -4.64 -13.03
CA THR A 227 15.43 -4.53 -14.45
C THR A 227 16.68 -4.47 -15.33
N ARG A 228 16.52 -4.85 -16.60
CA ARG A 228 17.54 -4.62 -17.63
C ARG A 228 17.91 -3.14 -17.65
N GLY A 229 19.21 -2.83 -17.58
CA GLY A 229 19.73 -1.46 -17.59
C GLY A 229 20.19 -0.92 -16.23
N PHE A 230 20.07 -1.68 -15.14
CA PHE A 230 20.64 -1.28 -13.85
C PHE A 230 22.16 -1.13 -13.85
N GLY A 231 22.89 -1.88 -14.69
CA GLY A 231 24.34 -1.75 -14.85
C GLY A 231 25.09 -1.71 -13.52
N LEU A 232 24.76 -2.64 -12.60
CA LEU A 232 25.27 -2.62 -11.23
C LEU A 232 26.79 -2.71 -11.23
N LYS A 233 27.44 -1.68 -10.66
CA LYS A 233 28.90 -1.70 -10.43
C LYS A 233 29.24 -2.86 -9.49
N LYS A 234 30.42 -3.49 -9.67
CA LYS A 234 30.92 -4.57 -8.80
C LYS A 234 30.82 -4.23 -7.31
N LYS A 235 31.12 -2.97 -6.94
CA LYS A 235 30.99 -2.46 -5.56
C LYS A 235 29.56 -2.53 -5.02
N CYS A 236 28.54 -2.23 -5.84
CA CYS A 236 27.14 -2.31 -5.42
C CYS A 236 26.69 -3.75 -5.19
N VAL A 237 27.14 -4.67 -6.05
CA VAL A 237 26.85 -6.10 -5.90
C VAL A 237 27.53 -6.67 -4.64
N ALA A 238 28.79 -6.29 -4.40
CA ALA A 238 29.51 -6.69 -3.19
C ALA A 238 28.82 -6.17 -1.91
N TRP A 239 28.47 -4.88 -1.89
CA TRP A 239 27.72 -4.29 -0.78
C TRP A 239 26.37 -4.98 -0.55
N LEU A 240 25.61 -5.25 -1.61
CA LEU A 240 24.32 -5.94 -1.49
C LEU A 240 24.51 -7.35 -0.90
N ARG A 241 25.53 -8.10 -1.33
CA ARG A 241 25.83 -9.43 -0.79
C ARG A 241 26.16 -9.37 0.70
N GLU A 242 27.01 -8.42 1.10
CA GLU A 242 27.35 -8.19 2.51
C GLU A 242 26.14 -7.74 3.34
N TRP A 243 25.29 -6.87 2.80
CA TRP A 243 24.09 -6.42 3.48
C TRP A 243 23.07 -7.55 3.66
N GLN A 244 22.96 -8.46 2.67
CA GLN A 244 22.07 -9.61 2.77
C GLN A 244 22.49 -10.62 3.85
N THR A 245 23.77 -10.69 4.24
CA THR A 245 24.25 -11.57 5.31
C THR A 245 24.09 -10.99 6.73
N LEU A 246 23.64 -9.74 6.87
CA LEU A 246 23.40 -9.14 8.18
C LEU A 246 22.30 -9.89 8.97
N PRO A 247 22.34 -9.89 10.31
CA PRO A 247 21.26 -10.44 11.12
C PRO A 247 19.90 -9.81 10.78
N TYR A 248 18.87 -10.63 10.72
CA TYR A 248 17.49 -10.21 10.49
C TYR A 248 16.72 -10.17 11.80
N THR A 249 16.36 -8.96 12.23
CA THR A 249 15.43 -8.76 13.34
C THR A 249 14.00 -8.73 12.83
N SER A 250 13.14 -9.57 13.41
CA SER A 250 11.71 -9.61 13.04
C SER A 250 11.06 -8.23 13.19
N PRO A 251 10.20 -7.80 12.23
CA PRO A 251 9.38 -6.60 12.34
C PRO A 251 8.49 -6.58 13.58
N TYR A 252 8.07 -7.75 14.06
CA TYR A 252 7.22 -7.94 15.24
C TYR A 252 7.99 -8.05 16.56
N ALA A 253 9.32 -8.14 16.51
CA ALA A 253 10.16 -8.17 17.71
C ALA A 253 10.44 -6.75 18.23
N ASP A 254 10.66 -6.66 19.54
CA ASP A 254 11.17 -5.43 20.16
C ASP A 254 12.58 -5.12 19.63
N ALA A 255 12.77 -3.87 19.23
CA ALA A 255 14.01 -3.36 18.64
C ALA A 255 14.54 -2.14 19.40
N SER A 256 14.06 -1.91 20.62
CA SER A 256 14.54 -0.87 21.51
C SER A 256 16.06 -0.90 21.73
N SER A 257 16.68 -2.08 21.64
CA SER A 257 18.12 -2.29 21.80
C SER A 257 18.97 -2.02 20.55
N LEU A 258 18.34 -1.87 19.37
CA LEU A 258 19.08 -1.65 18.12
C LEU A 258 19.52 -0.19 17.99
N ASP A 259 20.81 0.04 17.72
CA ASP A 259 21.26 1.37 17.35
C ASP A 259 20.75 1.73 15.95
N SER A 260 19.93 2.78 15.92
CA SER A 260 19.35 3.39 14.71
C SER A 260 20.35 3.71 13.59
N ARG A 261 21.65 3.81 13.89
CA ARG A 261 22.72 4.16 12.94
C ARG A 261 23.35 2.95 12.24
N THR A 262 22.98 1.74 12.62
CA THR A 262 23.59 0.50 12.10
C THR A 262 22.90 0.01 10.83
N ASP A 263 23.63 -0.75 10.01
CA ASP A 263 23.05 -1.42 8.83
C ASP A 263 22.03 -2.51 9.22
N VAL A 264 22.16 -3.08 10.42
CA VAL A 264 21.17 -4.02 11.00
C VAL A 264 19.85 -3.31 11.27
N SER A 265 19.89 -2.09 11.83
CA SER A 265 18.71 -1.24 11.97
C SER A 265 18.10 -0.89 10.60
N GLU A 266 18.92 -0.55 9.59
CA GLU A 266 18.43 -0.34 8.22
C GLU A 266 17.75 -1.60 7.66
N LYS A 267 18.34 -2.78 7.89
CA LYS A 267 17.78 -4.07 7.48
C LYS A 267 16.44 -4.37 8.15
N ARG A 268 16.28 -4.05 9.44
CA ARG A 268 14.99 -4.13 10.12
C ARG A 268 13.97 -3.19 9.50
N ILE A 269 14.34 -1.94 9.16
CA ILE A 269 13.43 -0.99 8.50
C ILE A 269 12.97 -1.53 7.14
N VAL A 270 13.86 -2.14 6.35
CA VAL A 270 13.47 -2.86 5.13
C VAL A 270 12.48 -3.97 5.45
N GLY A 271 12.73 -4.76 6.49
CA GLY A 271 11.82 -5.80 6.96
C GLY A 271 10.43 -5.28 7.33
N VAL A 272 10.34 -4.15 8.03
CA VAL A 272 9.06 -3.53 8.41
C VAL A 272 8.27 -3.08 7.18
N PHE A 273 8.93 -2.50 6.16
CA PHE A 273 8.23 -2.10 4.92
C PHE A 273 7.90 -3.26 4.01
N HIS A 274 8.76 -4.27 3.96
CA HIS A 274 8.48 -5.53 3.29
C HIS A 274 7.20 -6.14 3.86
N GLU A 275 7.12 -6.24 5.19
CA GLU A 275 5.96 -6.73 5.89
C GLU A 275 4.71 -5.87 5.65
N LEU A 276 4.82 -4.54 5.81
CA LEU A 276 3.71 -3.61 5.58
C LEU A 276 3.16 -3.72 4.15
N LEU A 277 4.03 -3.79 3.13
CA LEU A 277 3.60 -3.95 1.75
C LEU A 277 2.93 -5.31 1.54
N HIS A 278 3.40 -6.38 2.19
CA HIS A 278 2.72 -7.67 2.14
C HIS A 278 1.30 -7.66 2.72
N LEU A 279 1.03 -6.80 3.71
CA LEU A 279 -0.32 -6.63 4.24
C LEU A 279 -1.27 -5.97 3.24
N THR A 280 -0.75 -5.14 2.32
CA THR A 280 -1.58 -4.50 1.29
C THR A 280 -2.01 -5.49 0.19
N ILE A 281 -3.25 -5.34 -0.29
CA ILE A 281 -3.91 -6.16 -1.32
C ILE A 281 -3.11 -6.20 -2.62
N ALA A 282 -2.56 -5.05 -3.03
CA ALA A 282 -1.82 -4.91 -4.27
C ALA A 282 -0.31 -4.75 -4.05
N LYS A 283 0.22 -5.10 -2.87
CA LYS A 283 1.67 -5.05 -2.56
C LYS A 283 2.33 -3.70 -2.87
N LYS A 284 1.57 -2.61 -2.72
CA LYS A 284 1.96 -1.23 -3.01
C LYS A 284 1.16 -0.24 -2.20
N THR A 285 1.78 0.90 -1.90
CA THR A 285 1.11 2.04 -1.23
C THR A 285 1.78 3.37 -1.59
N ARG A 286 1.10 4.48 -1.34
CA ARG A 286 1.68 5.82 -1.55
C ARG A 286 2.79 6.07 -0.52
N ARG A 287 3.91 6.67 -0.92
CA ARG A 287 5.02 7.04 -0.02
C ARG A 287 4.53 7.92 1.14
N ARG A 288 3.55 8.80 0.90
CA ARG A 288 2.92 9.63 1.94
C ARG A 288 2.25 8.81 3.04
N ASN A 289 1.60 7.68 2.70
CA ASN A 289 0.98 6.81 3.70
C ASN A 289 2.06 6.25 4.63
N VAL A 290 3.18 5.83 4.07
CA VAL A 290 4.35 5.37 4.84
C VAL A 290 4.92 6.48 5.72
N SER A 291 5.05 7.70 5.20
CA SER A 291 5.48 8.89 5.96
C SER A 291 4.61 9.15 7.18
N ASN A 292 3.29 8.99 7.06
CA ASN A 292 2.35 9.19 8.16
C ASN A 292 2.52 8.13 9.27
N LEU A 293 3.04 6.95 8.94
CA LEU A 293 3.28 5.84 9.87
C LEU A 293 4.64 5.89 10.56
N ARG A 294 5.45 6.94 10.32
CA ARG A 294 6.79 7.07 10.92
C ARG A 294 6.80 6.87 12.44
N LYS A 295 5.96 7.64 13.15
CA LYS A 295 5.90 7.59 14.62
C LYS A 295 5.32 6.25 15.10
N PRO A 296 4.15 5.79 14.60
CA PRO A 296 3.61 4.49 15.02
C PRO A 296 4.55 3.30 14.83
N LEU A 297 5.33 3.27 13.73
CA LEU A 297 6.27 2.18 13.43
C LEU A 297 7.64 2.34 14.13
N GLY A 298 7.81 3.35 14.99
CA GLY A 298 9.07 3.59 15.70
C GLY A 298 10.24 3.95 14.79
N LEU A 299 9.98 4.60 13.65
CA LEU A 299 10.99 4.81 12.60
C LEU A 299 11.82 6.10 12.81
N PRO A 300 13.12 6.08 12.47
CA PRO A 300 13.99 7.26 12.56
C PRO A 300 13.56 8.35 11.56
N PHE A 301 13.97 9.60 11.80
CA PHE A 301 13.53 10.73 10.95
C PHE A 301 13.88 10.56 9.46
N LYS A 302 15.04 9.98 9.13
CA LYS A 302 15.53 9.81 7.75
C LYS A 302 15.27 8.40 7.16
N PHE A 303 14.19 7.74 7.57
CA PHE A 303 13.90 6.35 7.16
C PHE A 303 13.58 6.19 5.66
N THR A 304 13.01 7.22 5.00
CA THR A 304 12.53 7.07 3.61
C THR A 304 13.63 6.84 2.58
N LYS A 305 14.89 7.09 2.94
CA LYS A 305 16.04 6.80 2.07
C LYS A 305 16.18 5.30 1.77
N VAL A 306 15.55 4.45 2.57
CA VAL A 306 15.55 3.00 2.37
C VAL A 306 15.02 2.59 1.00
N PHE A 307 13.98 3.28 0.49
CA PHE A 307 13.40 2.99 -0.83
C PHE A 307 14.36 3.32 -1.98
N GLU A 308 15.20 4.33 -1.81
CA GLU A 308 16.21 4.74 -2.79
C GLU A 308 17.47 3.88 -2.71
N ARG A 309 17.82 3.40 -1.51
CA ARG A 309 19.00 2.55 -1.26
C ARG A 309 18.77 1.09 -1.63
N HIS A 310 17.53 0.61 -1.55
CA HIS A 310 17.14 -0.78 -1.83
C HIS A 310 16.24 -0.90 -3.07
N PRO A 311 16.64 -0.37 -4.25
CA PRO A 311 15.77 -0.32 -5.42
C PRO A 311 15.55 -1.69 -6.07
N GLY A 312 16.21 -2.74 -5.60
CA GLY A 312 15.96 -4.13 -6.04
C GLY A 312 14.91 -4.87 -5.20
N ILE A 313 14.53 -4.32 -4.05
CA ILE A 313 13.42 -4.81 -3.21
C ILE A 313 12.19 -3.93 -3.44
N PHE A 314 12.38 -2.61 -3.38
CA PHE A 314 11.32 -1.63 -3.57
C PHE A 314 11.48 -0.90 -4.90
N TYR A 315 10.38 -0.68 -5.60
CA TYR A 315 10.33 0.24 -6.72
C TYR A 315 9.55 1.50 -6.33
N LEU A 316 10.13 2.67 -6.62
CA LEU A 316 9.45 3.95 -6.43
C LEU A 316 8.93 4.44 -7.79
N SER A 317 7.62 4.31 -8.00
CA SER A 317 6.96 4.86 -9.19
C SER A 317 6.53 6.30 -8.94
N GLN A 318 6.79 7.18 -9.92
CA GLN A 318 6.42 8.61 -9.87
C GLN A 318 5.20 8.91 -10.74
N LYS A 319 4.38 7.90 -11.05
CA LYS A 319 3.17 8.06 -11.86
C LYS A 319 2.05 8.74 -11.07
N LEU A 320 1.14 9.39 -11.79
CA LEU A 320 -0.04 10.06 -11.22
C LEU A 320 0.29 11.22 -10.27
N ALA A 321 1.41 11.92 -10.50
CA ALA A 321 1.89 13.03 -9.66
C ALA A 321 2.02 12.67 -8.17
N THR A 322 2.24 11.39 -7.88
CA THR A 322 2.46 10.86 -6.53
C THR A 322 3.59 9.85 -6.59
N GLU A 323 4.27 9.67 -5.46
CA GLU A 323 5.24 8.60 -5.30
C GLU A 323 4.54 7.37 -4.71
N THR A 324 4.60 6.25 -5.42
CA THR A 324 4.04 4.96 -5.00
C THR A 324 5.18 3.97 -4.82
N VAL A 325 5.28 3.41 -3.63
CA VAL A 325 6.22 2.33 -3.31
C VAL A 325 5.56 1.01 -3.71
N VAL A 326 6.25 0.21 -4.51
CA VAL A 326 5.80 -1.10 -4.98
C VAL A 326 6.84 -2.14 -4.53
N LEU A 327 6.37 -3.27 -4.00
CA LEU A 327 7.23 -4.40 -3.66
C LEU A 327 7.57 -5.19 -4.93
N ARG A 328 8.85 -5.27 -5.30
CA ARG A 328 9.24 -5.86 -6.60
C ARG A 328 9.00 -7.35 -6.69
N GLU A 329 9.34 -8.09 -5.64
CA GLU A 329 9.20 -9.56 -5.61
C GLU A 329 7.75 -10.02 -5.76
N ALA A 330 6.77 -9.15 -5.52
CA ALA A 330 5.36 -9.48 -5.66
C ALA A 330 4.89 -9.51 -7.12
N TYR A 331 5.71 -9.05 -8.07
CA TYR A 331 5.32 -8.87 -9.46
C TYR A 331 6.25 -9.59 -10.42
N ASP A 332 5.64 -10.22 -11.43
CA ASP A 332 6.32 -10.61 -12.66
C ASP A 332 5.87 -9.68 -13.79
N GLY A 333 6.76 -8.77 -14.18
CA GLY A 333 6.43 -7.66 -15.07
C GLY A 333 5.31 -6.79 -14.49
N SER A 334 4.12 -6.88 -15.07
CA SER A 334 2.93 -6.11 -14.65
C SER A 334 1.89 -6.94 -13.90
N GLU A 335 2.11 -8.25 -13.76
CA GLU A 335 1.18 -9.16 -13.10
C GLU A 335 1.59 -9.41 -11.66
N LEU A 336 0.61 -9.36 -10.76
CA LEU A 336 0.81 -9.68 -9.34
C LEU A 336 0.83 -11.20 -9.18
N LEU A 337 1.88 -11.74 -8.57
CA LEU A 337 2.10 -13.19 -8.43
C LEU A 337 1.03 -13.87 -7.58
N ILE A 338 0.80 -13.35 -6.37
CA ILE A 338 -0.22 -13.86 -5.44
C ILE A 338 -1.34 -12.85 -5.36
N LYS A 339 -2.46 -13.16 -6.03
CA LYS A 339 -3.63 -12.27 -6.12
C LYS A 339 -4.60 -12.53 -4.98
N HIS A 340 -4.79 -11.53 -4.13
CA HIS A 340 -5.91 -11.52 -3.21
C HIS A 340 -7.24 -11.45 -4.00
N PRO A 341 -8.32 -12.14 -3.58
CA PRO A 341 -9.61 -12.11 -4.29
C PRO A 341 -10.14 -10.70 -4.63
N LEU A 342 -10.02 -9.75 -3.68
CA LEU A 342 -10.36 -8.33 -3.91
C LEU A 342 -9.53 -7.68 -5.03
N GLN A 343 -8.28 -8.09 -5.23
CA GLN A 343 -7.48 -7.60 -6.36
C GLN A 343 -8.04 -8.11 -7.69
N GLY A 344 -8.53 -9.36 -7.74
CA GLY A 344 -9.21 -9.89 -8.92
C GLY A 344 -10.47 -9.10 -9.29
N ILE A 345 -11.24 -8.66 -8.30
CA ILE A 345 -12.41 -7.77 -8.52
C ILE A 345 -11.96 -6.40 -9.04
N ARG A 346 -10.90 -5.82 -8.45
CA ARG A 346 -10.32 -4.55 -8.91
C ARG A 346 -9.84 -4.62 -10.36
N GLU A 347 -9.25 -5.73 -10.77
CA GLU A 347 -8.84 -5.99 -12.16
C GLU A 347 -10.06 -6.06 -13.11
N LYS A 348 -11.17 -6.67 -12.69
CA LYS A 348 -12.42 -6.67 -13.47
C LYS A 348 -13.03 -5.28 -13.61
N TYR A 349 -13.05 -4.48 -12.55
CA TYR A 349 -13.46 -3.08 -12.64
C TYR A 349 -12.55 -2.28 -13.59
N LEU A 350 -11.25 -2.51 -13.51
CA LEU A 350 -10.29 -1.87 -14.40
C LEU A 350 -10.57 -2.24 -15.88
N ALA A 351 -10.88 -3.50 -16.17
CA ALA A 351 -11.23 -3.94 -17.52
C ALA A 351 -12.46 -3.19 -18.06
N LEU A 352 -13.52 -3.00 -17.24
CA LEU A 352 -14.67 -2.19 -17.64
C LEU A 352 -14.28 -0.74 -17.94
N LEU A 353 -13.47 -0.12 -17.09
CA LEU A 353 -13.01 1.26 -17.29
C LEU A 353 -12.19 1.42 -18.58
N ILE A 354 -11.36 0.43 -18.90
CA ILE A 354 -10.56 0.41 -20.15
C ILE A 354 -11.49 0.25 -21.37
N ALA A 355 -12.45 -0.67 -21.32
CA ALA A 355 -13.42 -0.88 -22.40
C ALA A 355 -14.20 0.42 -22.72
N SER A 356 -14.64 1.14 -21.68
CA SER A 356 -15.26 2.46 -21.83
C SER A 356 -14.38 3.47 -22.58
N GLN A 357 -13.06 3.49 -22.32
CA GLN A 357 -12.16 4.41 -23.05
C GLN A 357 -12.02 4.00 -24.52
N GLN A 358 -11.97 2.70 -24.80
CA GLN A 358 -11.83 2.17 -26.16
C GLN A 358 -13.08 2.45 -27.01
N GLU A 359 -14.28 2.30 -26.44
CA GLU A 359 -15.54 2.64 -27.11
C GLU A 359 -15.60 4.12 -27.50
N ARG A 360 -15.17 5.01 -26.60
CA ARG A 360 -15.09 6.44 -26.88
C ARG A 360 -14.13 6.76 -28.01
N THR A 361 -12.90 6.23 -27.97
CA THR A 361 -11.92 6.45 -29.04
C THR A 361 -12.43 5.96 -30.40
N LYS A 362 -13.14 4.82 -30.43
CA LYS A 362 -13.76 4.32 -31.67
C LYS A 362 -14.90 5.23 -32.15
N GLY A 363 -15.72 5.76 -31.23
CA GLY A 363 -16.79 6.70 -31.53
C GLY A 363 -16.26 8.03 -32.08
N ASP A 364 -15.18 8.55 -31.49
CA ASP A 364 -14.53 9.78 -31.93
C ASP A 364 -13.91 9.61 -33.33
N LEU A 365 -13.22 8.48 -33.58
CA LEU A 365 -12.72 8.10 -34.92
C LEU A 365 -13.82 7.99 -35.97
N LYS A 366 -14.99 7.42 -35.64
CA LYS A 366 -16.13 7.34 -36.56
C LYS A 366 -16.68 8.72 -36.91
N LYS A 367 -16.82 9.61 -35.93
CA LYS A 367 -17.28 11.00 -36.15
C LYS A 367 -16.31 11.80 -37.02
N GLU A 368 -15.00 11.61 -36.84
CA GLU A 368 -13.98 12.24 -37.70
C GLU A 368 -14.10 11.77 -39.17
N ILE A 369 -14.35 10.47 -39.39
CA ILE A 369 -14.56 9.92 -40.75
C ILE A 369 -15.85 10.46 -41.37
N GLU A 370 -16.95 10.55 -40.60
CA GLU A 370 -18.22 11.09 -41.08
C GLU A 370 -18.14 12.59 -41.42
N VAL A 371 -17.43 13.38 -40.61
CA VAL A 371 -17.22 14.82 -40.86
C VAL A 371 -16.34 15.03 -42.10
N ALA A 372 -15.26 14.24 -42.26
CA ALA A 372 -14.40 14.30 -43.45
C ALA A 372 -15.13 13.88 -44.73
N GLY A 373 -16.07 12.92 -44.63
CA GLY A 373 -16.92 12.50 -45.75
C GLY A 373 -17.94 13.55 -46.18
N HIS A 374 -18.46 14.37 -45.26
CA HIS A 374 -19.40 15.44 -45.59
C HIS A 374 -18.73 16.67 -46.22
N THR A 375 -17.48 16.98 -45.86
CA THR A 375 -16.71 18.06 -46.49
C THR A 375 -16.21 17.75 -47.91
N GLY A 376 -16.31 16.49 -48.36
CA GLY A 376 -15.93 16.05 -49.71
C GLY A 376 -17.08 16.04 -50.73
N SER A 377 -18.29 16.43 -50.34
CA SER A 377 -19.48 16.40 -51.20
C SER A 377 -19.97 17.79 -51.64
N GLU A 378 -19.24 18.87 -51.31
CA GLU A 378 -19.51 20.25 -51.76
C GLU A 378 -18.43 20.78 -52.74
N LEU A 379 -18.04 19.96 -53.72
CA LEU A 379 -17.25 20.42 -54.88
C LEU A 379 -17.90 19.99 -56.19
#